data_AF-A0A520YQ11-F1
#
_entry.id   AF-A0A520YQ11-F1
#
_cell.length_a   1.000
_cell.length_b   1.000
_cell.length_c   1.000
_cell.angle_alpha   90.00
_cell.angle_beta   90.00
_cell.angle_gamma   90.00
#
_symmetry.space_group_name_H-M   'P 1'
#
loop_
_entity.id
_entity.type
_entity.pdbx_description
1 polymer ?
#
loop_
_entity_poly.entity_id
_entity_poly.type
_entity_poly.pdbx_seq_one_letter_code
_entity_poly.pdbx_strand_id
1 'polypeptide(L)'
;MANSIDNLVYAGFWVRVGAALIDTILLLLLIGPVLTLVYGQAYWTSEAAYHGAVDGVLNWLVPPLVVIVFWYYKSATPGKMIFDLKIIDAETGGKPGKGQLIGRYLAYYVSAIPLLLGIIWVGIDKRKQ
;
A
#
# COMPACT_ATOMS: atom_id res chain seq x y z
N MET A 1 -7.59 -29.97 -16.59
CA MET A 1 -7.35 -29.10 -15.42
C MET A 1 -8.18 -27.85 -15.64
N ALA A 2 -9.21 -27.61 -14.83
CA ALA A 2 -9.96 -26.35 -14.89
C ALA A 2 -8.97 -25.19 -14.62
N ASN A 3 -9.07 -24.12 -15.40
CA ASN A 3 -8.15 -23.00 -15.31
C ASN A 3 -8.22 -22.45 -13.87
N SER A 4 -7.09 -22.46 -13.15
CA SER A 4 -7.04 -22.04 -11.72
C SER A 4 -7.52 -20.60 -11.47
N ILE A 5 -7.70 -19.83 -12.55
CA ILE A 5 -8.14 -18.44 -12.57
C ILE A 5 -9.65 -18.30 -12.36
N ASP A 6 -10.45 -19.31 -12.74
CA ASP A 6 -11.92 -19.25 -12.64
C ASP A 6 -12.43 -19.27 -11.19
N ASN A 7 -11.58 -19.68 -10.23
CA ASN A 7 -11.89 -19.70 -8.80
C ASN A 7 -11.35 -18.49 -8.03
N LEU A 8 -10.81 -17.48 -8.72
CA LEU A 8 -10.29 -16.28 -8.06
C LEU A 8 -11.42 -15.31 -7.72
N VAL A 9 -11.58 -15.04 -6.42
CA VAL A 9 -12.51 -14.02 -5.94
C VAL A 9 -11.77 -12.70 -5.80
N TYR A 10 -12.20 -11.70 -6.57
CA TYR A 10 -11.66 -10.36 -6.44
C TYR A 10 -12.06 -9.74 -5.10
N ALA A 11 -11.06 -9.24 -4.39
CA ALA A 11 -11.28 -8.50 -3.17
C ALA A 11 -12.05 -7.21 -3.45
N GLY A 12 -13.16 -6.99 -2.73
CA GLY A 12 -13.95 -5.77 -2.81
C GLY A 12 -13.22 -4.56 -2.23
N PHE A 13 -13.68 -3.37 -2.60
CA PHE A 13 -13.08 -2.10 -2.18
C PHE A 13 -12.87 -1.96 -0.67
N TRP A 14 -13.91 -2.16 0.15
CA TRP A 14 -13.82 -1.93 1.60
C TRP A 14 -12.80 -2.82 2.30
N VAL A 15 -12.57 -4.03 1.81
CA VAL A 15 -11.52 -4.92 2.34
C VAL A 15 -10.14 -4.37 1.99
N ARG A 16 -9.97 -3.82 0.78
CA ARG A 16 -8.72 -3.14 0.38
C ARG A 16 -8.48 -1.86 1.19
N VAL A 17 -9.53 -1.10 1.49
CA VAL A 17 -9.48 0.09 2.36
C VAL A 17 -9.09 -0.31 3.78
N GLY A 18 -9.75 -1.32 4.36
CA GLY A 18 -9.39 -1.86 5.68
C GLY A 18 -7.94 -2.34 5.75
N ALA A 19 -7.49 -3.08 4.73
CA ALA A 19 -6.10 -3.51 4.63
C ALA A 19 -5.12 -2.31 4.60
N ALA A 20 -5.44 -1.26 3.83
CA ALA A 20 -4.63 -0.05 3.77
C ALA A 20 -4.61 0.72 5.09
N LEU A 21 -5.73 0.80 5.82
CA LEU A 21 -5.77 1.42 7.15
C LEU A 21 -4.87 0.68 8.15
N ILE A 22 -4.90 -0.66 8.14
CA ILE A 22 -4.00 -1.46 8.98
C ILE A 22 -2.53 -1.21 8.61
N ASP A 23 -2.20 -1.22 7.32
CA ASP A 23 -0.84 -0.93 6.85
C ASP A 23 -0.37 0.47 7.32
N THR A 24 -1.25 1.48 7.27
CA THR A 24 -0.95 2.84 7.75
C THR A 24 -0.68 2.87 9.26
N ILE A 25 -1.49 2.17 10.06
CA ILE A 25 -1.27 2.08 11.52
C ILE A 25 0.08 1.40 11.81
N LEU A 26 0.39 0.30 11.11
CA LEU A 26 1.66 -0.41 11.29
C LEU A 26 2.86 0.46 10.92
N LEU A 27 2.77 1.23 9.83
CA LEU A 27 3.81 2.19 9.45
C LEU A 27 3.95 3.31 10.49
N LEU A 28 2.84 3.82 11.05
CA LEU A 28 2.87 4.85 12.09
C LEU A 28 3.51 4.31 13.37
N LEU A 29 3.21 3.08 13.77
CA LEU A 29 3.85 2.40 14.90
C LEU A 29 5.33 2.11 14.67
N LEU A 30 5.74 1.91 13.41
CA LEU A 30 7.14 1.71 13.04
C LEU A 30 7.94 3.03 13.05
N ILE A 31 7.38 4.08 12.45
CA ILE A 31 8.08 5.34 12.17
C ILE A 31 7.95 6.34 13.33
N GLY A 32 6.76 6.43 13.95
CA GLY A 32 6.44 7.42 14.98
C GLY A 32 7.36 7.39 16.21
N PRO A 33 7.71 6.23 16.78
CA PRO A 33 8.68 6.15 17.87
C PRO A 33 10.06 6.67 17.46
N VAL A 34 10.51 6.35 16.24
CA VAL A 34 11.82 6.80 15.72
C VAL A 34 11.84 8.32 15.56
N LEU A 35 10.77 8.90 15.01
CA LEU A 35 10.64 10.36 14.89
C LEU A 35 10.64 11.03 16.27
N THR A 36 9.91 10.48 17.23
CA THR A 36 9.86 11.01 18.60
C THR A 36 11.22 10.92 19.30
N LEU A 37 11.99 9.85 19.05
CA LEU A 37 13.34 9.69 19.61
C LEU A 37 14.34 10.70 19.03
N VAL A 38 14.24 11.01 17.74
CA VAL A 38 15.18 11.91 17.05
C VAL A 38 14.83 13.38 17.27
N TYR A 39 13.54 13.72 17.23
CA TYR A 39 13.05 15.11 17.21
C TYR A 39 12.29 15.52 18.47
N GLY A 40 12.02 14.58 19.39
CA GLY A 40 11.23 14.82 20.60
C GLY A 40 9.73 14.97 20.31
N GLN A 41 8.98 15.29 21.38
CA GLN A 41 7.52 15.48 21.30
C GLN A 41 7.12 16.68 20.43
N ALA A 42 8.02 17.66 20.27
CA ALA A 42 7.79 18.86 19.47
C ALA A 42 7.54 18.56 17.98
N TYR A 43 7.98 17.40 17.49
CA TYR A 43 7.70 16.95 16.12
C TYR A 43 6.20 16.90 15.82
N TRP A 44 5.39 16.43 16.76
CA TRP A 44 3.95 16.23 16.57
C TRP A 44 3.11 17.51 16.59
N THR A 45 3.66 18.59 17.15
CA THR A 45 2.98 19.89 17.27
C THR A 45 3.59 20.95 16.37
N SER A 46 4.62 20.59 15.60
CA SER A 46 5.32 21.52 14.73
C SER A 46 4.50 21.82 13.47
N GLU A 47 4.48 23.09 13.06
CA GLU A 47 3.92 23.53 11.77
C GLU A 47 4.95 23.46 10.63
N ALA A 48 6.21 23.11 10.93
CA ALA A 48 7.26 23.00 9.92
C ALA A 48 6.97 21.84 8.96
N ALA A 49 6.97 22.13 7.66
CA ALA A 49 6.75 21.12 6.62
C ALA A 49 7.90 20.11 6.48
N TYR A 50 9.06 20.37 7.09
CA TYR A 50 10.25 19.54 6.99
C TYR A 50 11.17 19.71 8.21
N HIS A 51 11.58 18.60 8.81
CA HIS A 51 12.39 18.56 10.02
C HIS A 51 13.84 18.09 9.80
N GLY A 52 14.24 17.83 8.56
CA GLY A 52 15.61 17.45 8.20
C GLY A 52 15.69 16.10 7.49
N ALA A 53 16.92 15.66 7.21
CA ALA A 53 17.16 14.50 6.34
C ALA A 53 16.54 13.20 6.87
N VAL A 54 16.56 12.99 8.20
CA VAL A 54 15.98 11.79 8.82
C VAL A 54 14.46 11.76 8.65
N ASP A 55 13.77 12.88 8.89
CA ASP A 55 12.35 13.05 8.62
C ASP A 55 11.99 12.76 7.15
N GLY A 56 12.77 13.31 6.21
CA GLY A 56 12.63 13.02 4.79
C GLY A 56 12.74 11.53 4.46
N VAL A 57 13.79 10.86 4.97
CA VAL A 57 14.00 9.42 4.75
C VAL A 57 12.86 8.60 5.34
N LEU A 58 12.48 8.88 6.59
CA LEU A 58 11.45 8.10 7.29
C LEU A 58 10.06 8.26 6.68
N ASN A 59 9.69 9.44 6.20
CA ASN A 59 8.36 9.67 5.63
C ASN A 59 8.28 9.36 4.13
N TRP A 60 9.35 9.58 3.36
CA TRP A 60 9.32 9.45 1.89
C TRP A 60 9.98 8.20 1.34
N LEU A 61 10.97 7.63 2.02
CA LEU A 61 11.72 6.47 1.51
C LEU A 61 11.30 5.16 2.18
N VAL A 62 11.12 5.17 3.51
CA VAL A 62 10.82 3.95 4.26
C VAL A 62 9.47 3.31 3.87
N PRO A 63 8.33 4.04 3.77
CA PRO A 63 7.06 3.41 3.45
C PRO A 63 7.03 2.73 2.07
N PRO A 64 7.48 3.39 0.97
CA PRO A 64 7.62 2.74 -0.32
C PRO A 64 8.48 1.47 -0.27
N LEU A 65 9.63 1.55 0.40
CA LEU A 65 10.57 0.44 0.49
C LEU A 65 9.95 -0.76 1.20
N VAL A 66 9.30 -0.54 2.35
CA VAL A 66 8.59 -1.58 3.11
C VAL A 66 7.52 -2.23 2.24
N VAL A 67 6.69 -1.44 1.55
CA VAL A 67 5.63 -1.96 0.67
C VAL A 67 6.20 -2.82 -0.46
N ILE A 68 7.24 -2.34 -1.15
CA ILE A 68 7.86 -3.06 -2.27
C ILE A 68 8.50 -4.38 -1.80
N VAL A 69 9.20 -4.36 -0.66
CA VAL A 69 9.78 -5.57 -0.05
C VAL A 69 8.69 -6.60 0.25
N PHE A 70 7.59 -6.17 0.88
CA PHE A 70 6.45 -7.04 1.17
C PHE A 70 5.80 -7.61 -0.09
N TRP A 71 5.60 -6.79 -1.11
CA TRP A 71 5.08 -7.24 -2.40
C TRP A 71 5.99 -8.25 -3.08
N TYR A 72 7.30 -8.01 -3.05
CA TYR A 72 8.27 -8.92 -3.67
C TYR A 72 8.27 -10.30 -3.02
N TYR A 73 8.32 -10.36 -1.69
CA TYR A 73 8.45 -11.63 -0.97
C TYR A 73 7.12 -12.35 -0.72
N LYS A 74 6.05 -11.59 -0.46
CA LYS A 74 4.78 -12.12 0.02
C LYS A 74 3.61 -11.84 -0.93
N SER A 75 3.82 -11.04 -1.96
CA SER A 75 2.77 -10.58 -2.87
C SER A 75 1.60 -9.93 -2.12
N ALA A 76 1.86 -9.36 -0.94
CA ALA A 76 0.88 -8.77 -0.06
C ALA A 76 1.62 -7.90 0.96
N THR A 77 0.95 -6.88 1.49
CA THR A 77 1.37 -6.14 2.69
C THR A 77 0.78 -6.78 3.94
N PRO A 78 1.29 -6.52 5.16
CA PRO A 78 0.75 -7.11 6.39
C PRO A 78 -0.77 -6.94 6.54
N GLY A 79 -1.30 -5.75 6.27
CA GLY A 79 -2.73 -5.49 6.27
C GLY A 79 -3.48 -6.33 5.25
N LYS A 80 -2.90 -6.56 4.06
CA LYS A 80 -3.48 -7.46 3.04
C LYS A 80 -3.47 -8.91 3.51
N MET A 81 -2.41 -9.35 4.20
CA MET A 81 -2.33 -10.72 4.74
C MET A 81 -3.41 -10.99 5.79
N ILE A 82 -3.73 -10.01 6.62
CA ILE A 82 -4.80 -10.14 7.63
C ILE A 82 -6.17 -10.42 7.00
N PHE A 83 -6.39 -9.93 5.78
CA PHE A 83 -7.61 -10.16 5.01
C PHE A 83 -7.45 -11.26 3.93
N ASP A 84 -6.40 -12.08 4.00
CA ASP A 84 -6.06 -13.12 3.01
C ASP A 84 -5.97 -12.60 1.56
N LEU A 85 -5.61 -11.32 1.40
CA LEU A 85 -5.45 -10.68 0.10
C LEU A 85 -4.07 -10.95 -0.48
N LYS A 86 -4.05 -11.31 -1.76
CA LYS A 86 -2.83 -11.53 -2.52
C LYS A 86 -2.86 -10.81 -3.86
N ILE A 87 -1.74 -10.17 -4.19
CA ILE A 87 -1.45 -9.63 -5.51
C ILE A 87 -1.01 -10.81 -6.37
N ILE A 88 -1.71 -11.01 -7.48
CA ILE A 88 -1.44 -12.08 -8.42
C ILE A 88 -1.31 -11.49 -9.83
N ASP A 89 -0.60 -12.21 -10.68
CA ASP A 89 -0.63 -11.97 -12.11
C ASP A 89 -2.01 -12.35 -12.67
N ALA A 90 -2.61 -11.48 -13.49
CA ALA A 90 -3.99 -11.64 -13.96
C ALA A 90 -4.13 -12.73 -15.03
N GLU A 91 -3.07 -13.05 -15.77
CA GLU A 91 -3.09 -14.03 -16.87
C GLU A 91 -2.76 -15.44 -16.39
N THR A 92 -1.95 -15.57 -15.34
CA THR A 92 -1.43 -16.85 -14.84
C THR A 92 -1.97 -17.21 -13.46
N GLY A 93 -2.52 -16.25 -12.70
CA GLY A 93 -2.91 -16.43 -11.29
C GLY A 93 -1.71 -16.61 -10.33
N GLY A 94 -0.49 -16.56 -10.85
CA GLY A 94 0.75 -16.81 -10.13
C GLY A 94 1.28 -15.58 -9.38
N LYS A 95 2.55 -15.67 -8.95
CA LYS A 95 3.24 -14.51 -8.37
C LYS A 95 3.49 -13.45 -9.44
N PRO A 96 3.21 -12.17 -9.17
CA PRO A 96 3.48 -11.10 -10.11
C PRO A 96 4.99 -10.95 -10.36
N GLY A 97 5.36 -10.62 -11.60
CA GLY A 97 6.73 -10.30 -11.98
C GLY A 97 7.21 -8.99 -11.35
N LYS A 98 8.55 -8.81 -11.27
CA LYS A 98 9.16 -7.60 -10.68
C LYS A 98 8.67 -6.31 -11.37
N GLY A 99 8.59 -6.31 -12.70
CA GLY A 99 8.11 -5.16 -13.47
C GLY A 99 6.63 -4.83 -13.22
N GLN A 100 5.79 -5.84 -12.97
CA GLN A 100 4.37 -5.63 -12.64
C GLN A 100 4.20 -5.00 -11.27
N LEU A 101 5.02 -5.41 -10.28
CA LEU A 101 5.01 -4.80 -8.96
C LEU A 101 5.48 -3.33 -9.01
N ILE A 102 6.55 -3.04 -9.76
CA ILE A 102 7.05 -1.66 -9.92
C ILE A 102 6.02 -0.80 -10.67
N GLY A 103 5.49 -1.30 -11.79
CA GLY A 103 4.45 -0.61 -12.57
C GLY A 103 3.20 -0.33 -11.73
N ARG A 104 2.77 -1.28 -10.91
CA ARG A 104 1.67 -1.10 -9.96
C ARG A 104 1.96 -0.01 -8.94
N TYR A 105 3.20 0.04 -8.42
CA TYR A 105 3.59 1.04 -7.44
C TYR A 105 3.58 2.45 -8.05
N LEU A 106 4.11 2.61 -9.26
CA LEU A 106 4.07 3.87 -10.01
C LEU A 106 2.65 4.28 -10.38
N ALA A 107 1.79 3.32 -10.75
CA ALA A 107 0.39 3.57 -11.05
C ALA A 107 -0.37 4.16 -9.86
N TYR A 108 0.00 3.82 -8.61
CA TYR A 108 -0.61 4.47 -7.44
C TYR A 108 -0.35 5.98 -7.37
N TYR A 109 0.83 6.45 -7.76
CA TYR A 109 1.08 7.90 -7.83
C TYR A 109 0.25 8.55 -8.93
N VAL A 110 0.19 7.93 -10.11
CA VAL A 110 -0.63 8.43 -11.24
C VAL A 110 -2.11 8.46 -10.87
N SER A 111 -2.61 7.43 -10.17
CA SER A 111 -4.01 7.36 -9.71
C SER A 111 -4.33 8.27 -8.52
N ALA A 112 -3.32 8.68 -7.73
CA ALA A 112 -3.50 9.63 -6.64
C ALA A 112 -3.61 11.09 -7.11
N ILE A 113 -3.03 11.42 -8.27
CA ILE A 113 -3.02 12.78 -8.85
C ILE A 113 -4.43 13.28 -9.22
N PRO A 114 -5.32 12.49 -9.84
CA PRO A 114 -6.71 12.87 -9.98
C PRO A 114 -7.50 12.44 -8.74
N LEU A 115 -7.59 13.35 -7.76
CA LEU A 115 -8.53 13.41 -6.62
C LEU A 115 -9.52 12.23 -6.54
N LEU A 116 -9.12 11.14 -5.89
CA LEU A 116 -10.01 10.03 -5.53
C LEU A 116 -10.79 9.42 -6.71
N LEU A 117 -10.33 9.55 -7.97
CA LEU A 117 -10.99 8.90 -9.11
C LEU A 117 -11.09 7.39 -8.89
N GLY A 118 -10.13 6.77 -8.18
CA GLY A 118 -10.25 5.38 -7.74
C GLY A 118 -11.46 5.13 -6.82
N ILE A 119 -11.84 6.07 -5.96
CA ILE A 119 -13.04 5.96 -5.10
C ILE A 119 -14.32 6.16 -5.92
N ILE A 120 -14.33 7.12 -6.85
CA ILE A 120 -15.48 7.36 -7.73
C ILE A 120 -15.70 6.17 -8.68
N TRP A 121 -14.61 5.63 -9.23
CA TRP A 121 -14.63 4.50 -10.15
C TRP A 121 -15.11 3.21 -9.47
N VAL A 122 -14.68 2.95 -8.23
CA VAL A 122 -15.18 1.86 -7.38
C VAL A 122 -16.70 1.91 -7.18
N GLY A 123 -17.28 3.12 -7.06
CA GLY A 123 -18.72 3.30 -6.91
C GLY A 123 -19.52 3.00 -8.18
N ILE A 124 -18.87 3.09 -9.35
CA ILE A 124 -19.49 2.93 -10.67
C ILE A 124 -19.21 1.53 -11.27
N ASP A 125 -18.05 0.96 -10.98
CA ASP A 125 -17.63 -0.31 -11.56
C ASP A 125 -18.44 -1.49 -11.00
N LYS A 126 -19.01 -2.30 -11.90
CA LYS A 126 -19.82 -3.48 -11.55
C LYS A 126 -19.01 -4.54 -10.78
N ARG A 127 -17.68 -4.51 -10.89
CA ARG A 127 -16.76 -5.39 -10.13
C ARG A 127 -16.24 -4.75 -8.85
N LYS A 128 -16.69 -3.52 -8.52
CA LYS A 128 -16.29 -2.70 -7.36
C LYS A 128 -14.76 -2.51 -7.28
N GLN A 129 -14.12 -2.26 -8.43
CA GLN A 129 -12.70 -1.95 -8.54
C GLN A 129 -12.45 -0.49 -8.89
#